data_AF-A0A660RHJ5-F1
#
_entry.id   AF-A0A660RHJ5-F1
#
_cell.length_a   1.000
_cell.length_b   1.000
_cell.length_c   1.000
_cell.angle_alpha   90.00
_cell.angle_beta   90.00
_cell.angle_gamma   90.00
#
_symmetry.space_group_name_H-M   'P 1'
#
loop_
_entity.id
_entity.type
_entity.pdbx_description
1 polymer ?
#
loop_
_entity_poly.entity_id
_entity_poly.type
_entity_poly.pdbx_seq_one_letter_code
_entity_poly.pdbx_strand_id
1 'polypeptide(L)'
;VYFKIEEEEVVKRISARRVCSKCGAVYNLVYSPPKVNGICDKCGAPIYQRDDDKEETVRKRYSVYIEKTVNLLDFYKKQGKLFEVDASKDIEKVKSKVGEIMAKIGGEKWLH
;
A
#
# COMPACT_ATOMS: atom_id res chain seq x y z
N VAL A 1 -14.40 -1.93 -0.46
CA VAL A 1 -13.39 -2.82 0.16
C VAL A 1 -12.43 -1.96 0.96
N TYR A 2 -12.14 -2.31 2.21
CA TYR A 2 -11.20 -1.62 3.08
C TYR A 2 -9.96 -2.49 3.30
N PHE A 3 -8.77 -1.94 3.04
CA PHE A 3 -7.50 -2.63 3.24
C PHE A 3 -7.01 -2.35 4.66
N LYS A 4 -7.17 -3.33 5.54
CA LYS A 4 -6.77 -3.25 6.93
C LYS A 4 -5.30 -3.65 7.07
N ILE A 5 -4.53 -2.80 7.72
CA ILE A 5 -3.11 -3.00 7.99
C ILE A 5 -2.72 -2.14 9.19
N GLU A 6 -1.83 -2.67 10.03
CA GLU A 6 -1.32 -1.97 11.20
C GLU A 6 -0.47 -0.76 10.79
N GLU A 7 -0.57 0.33 11.55
CA GLU A 7 0.17 1.58 11.29
C GLU A 7 1.66 1.33 11.08
N GLU A 8 2.29 0.55 11.96
CA GLU A 8 3.73 0.29 11.90
C GLU A 8 4.15 -0.38 10.59
N GLU A 9 3.33 -1.28 10.04
CA GLU A 9 3.63 -1.91 8.76
C GLU A 9 3.47 -0.92 7.60
N VAL A 10 2.50 0.02 7.67
CA VAL A 10 2.37 1.12 6.70
C VAL A 10 3.59 2.04 6.75
N VAL A 11 3.98 2.46 7.95
CA VAL A 11 5.14 3.33 8.19
C VAL A 11 6.40 2.67 7.67
N LYS A 12 6.65 1.41 8.04
CA LYS A 12 7.79 0.63 7.56
C LYS A 12 7.83 0.52 6.04
N ARG A 13 6.70 0.19 5.40
CA ARG A 13 6.62 0.04 3.93
C ARG A 13 6.90 1.35 3.20
N ILE A 14 6.27 2.45 3.62
CA ILE A 14 6.39 3.73 2.91
C ILE A 14 7.77 4.36 3.17
N SER A 15 8.26 4.32 4.41
CA SER A 15 9.57 4.91 4.76
C SER A 15 10.76 4.19 4.15
N ALA A 16 10.63 2.89 3.86
CA ALA A 16 11.64 2.13 3.13
C ALA A 16 11.65 2.40 1.62
N ARG A 17 10.71 3.19 1.08
CA ARG A 17 10.65 3.50 -0.36
C ARG A 17 11.81 4.38 -0.80
N ARG A 18 12.40 4.03 -1.94
CA ARG A 18 13.35 4.86 -2.68
C ARG A 18 12.89 5.01 -4.12
N VAL A 19 13.19 6.16 -4.72
CA VAL A 19 12.85 6.46 -6.11
C VAL A 19 14.11 6.89 -6.84
N CYS A 20 14.31 6.38 -8.05
CA CYS A 20 15.41 6.80 -8.91
C CYS A 20 15.22 8.25 -9.35
N SER A 21 16.27 9.06 -9.24
CA SER A 21 16.28 10.47 -9.64
C SER A 21 16.13 10.72 -11.14
N LYS A 22 16.32 9.69 -11.97
CA LYS A 22 16.31 9.80 -13.44
C LYS A 22 15.11 9.11 -14.10
N CYS A 23 14.89 7.82 -13.81
CA CYS A 23 13.88 7.02 -14.52
C CYS A 23 12.62 6.73 -13.71
N GLY A 24 12.53 7.20 -12.46
CA GLY A 24 11.36 6.99 -11.60
C GLY A 24 11.18 5.56 -11.10
N ALA A 25 12.13 4.65 -11.35
CA ALA A 25 12.10 3.29 -10.79
C ALA A 25 11.96 3.34 -9.25
N VAL A 26 11.06 2.54 -8.72
CA VAL A 26 10.77 2.46 -7.29
C VAL A 26 11.43 1.22 -6.69
N TYR A 27 12.06 1.41 -5.55
CA TYR A 27 12.67 0.36 -4.75
C TYR A 27 12.10 0.40 -3.34
N ASN A 28 12.19 -0.72 -2.63
CA ASN A 28 11.91 -0.77 -1.20
C ASN A 28 13.08 -1.45 -0.50
N LEU A 29 13.75 -0.75 0.41
CA LEU A 29 14.97 -1.26 1.04
C LEU A 29 14.77 -2.55 1.86
N VAL A 30 13.53 -2.89 2.23
CA VAL A 30 13.20 -4.12 2.96
C VAL A 30 12.70 -5.23 2.03
N TYR A 31 11.79 -4.92 1.11
CA TYR A 31 11.08 -5.93 0.32
C TYR A 31 11.63 -6.11 -1.11
N SER A 32 12.26 -5.08 -1.68
CA SER A 32 12.81 -5.09 -3.04
C SER A 32 13.97 -4.08 -3.13
N PRO A 33 15.11 -4.38 -2.47
CA PRO A 33 16.25 -3.48 -2.45
C PRO A 33 16.92 -3.43 -3.82
N PRO A 34 17.60 -2.33 -4.17
CA PRO A 34 18.46 -2.30 -5.35
C PRO A 34 19.61 -3.32 -5.19
N LYS A 35 20.20 -3.77 -6.29
CA LYS A 35 21.38 -4.65 -6.26
C LYS A 35 22.58 -3.94 -5.61
N VAL A 36 22.70 -2.64 -5.84
CA VAL A 36 23.75 -1.80 -5.25
C VAL A 36 23.09 -0.68 -4.44
N ASN A 37 23.48 -0.55 -3.18
CA ASN A 37 22.94 0.47 -2.28
C ASN A 37 23.07 1.87 -2.89
N GLY A 38 21.94 2.60 -2.93
CA GLY A 38 21.90 3.96 -3.45
C GLY A 38 21.87 4.08 -4.98
N ILE A 39 21.95 2.98 -5.74
CA ILE A 39 22.07 3.01 -7.20
C ILE A 39 20.89 2.29 -7.87
N CYS A 40 20.33 2.90 -8.91
CA CYS A 40 19.25 2.32 -9.69
C CYS A 40 19.76 1.21 -10.61
N ASP A 41 19.27 -0.02 -10.41
CA ASP A 41 19.57 -1.19 -11.26
C ASP A 41 19.19 -1.01 -12.74
N LYS A 42 18.27 -0.08 -13.07
CA LYS A 42 17.80 0.13 -14.45
C LYS A 42 18.66 1.12 -15.24
N CYS A 43 19.22 2.14 -14.60
CA CYS A 43 19.88 3.25 -15.31
C CYS A 43 21.14 3.79 -14.64
N GLY A 44 21.56 3.23 -13.51
CA GLY A 44 22.77 3.62 -12.78
C GLY A 44 22.68 4.93 -12.01
N ALA A 45 21.57 5.67 -12.10
CA ALA A 45 21.40 6.94 -11.38
C ALA A 45 21.14 6.73 -9.88
N PRO A 46 21.41 7.73 -9.03
CA PRO A 46 21.11 7.66 -7.60
C PRO A 46 19.62 7.44 -7.32
N ILE A 47 19.32 6.72 -6.24
CA ILE A 47 17.97 6.63 -5.67
C ILE A 47 17.91 7.45 -4.38
N TYR A 48 16.76 8.07 -4.12
CA TYR A 48 16.56 8.93 -2.96
C TYR A 48 15.21 8.64 -2.28
N GLN A 49 15.07 9.04 -1.02
CA GLN A 49 13.80 9.02 -0.31
C GLN A 49 13.09 10.35 -0.56
N ARG A 50 11.80 10.31 -0.92
CA ARG A 50 11.00 11.52 -1.06
C ARG A 50 10.63 12.08 0.31
N ASP A 51 10.44 13.39 0.42
CA ASP A 51 10.10 14.03 1.69
C ASP A 51 8.77 13.52 2.29
N ASP A 52 7.80 13.18 1.44
CA ASP A 52 6.50 12.65 1.86
C ASP A 52 6.55 11.16 2.29
N ASP A 53 7.71 10.52 2.13
CA ASP A 53 8.01 9.17 2.58
C ASP A 53 8.82 9.16 3.90
N LYS A 54 9.16 10.33 4.48
CA LYS A 54 9.76 10.40 5.82
C LYS A 54 8.78 9.88 6.87
N GLU A 55 9.27 9.16 7.88
CA GLU A 55 8.42 8.53 8.90
C GLU A 55 7.44 9.52 9.55
N GLU A 56 7.92 10.68 9.99
CA GLU A 56 7.07 11.73 10.58
C GLU A 56 5.91 12.13 9.66
N THR A 57 6.19 12.27 8.36
CA THR A 57 5.21 12.66 7.35
C THR A 57 4.23 11.53 7.10
N VAL A 58 4.70 10.28 7.06
CA VAL A 58 3.86 9.11 6.86
C VAL A 58 2.89 8.92 8.03
N ARG A 59 3.36 9.02 9.28
CA ARG A 59 2.52 8.92 10.48
C ARG A 59 1.45 10.01 10.50
N LYS A 60 1.84 11.25 10.20
CA LYS A 60 0.89 12.37 10.10
C LYS A 60 -0.17 12.11 9.02
N ARG A 61 0.23 11.61 7.85
CA ARG A 61 -0.71 11.23 6.77
C ARG A 61 -1.62 10.08 7.17
N TYR A 62 -1.10 9.09 7.89
CA TYR A 62 -1.88 7.95 8.38
C TYR A 62 -2.94 8.39 9.39
N SER A 63 -2.57 9.24 10.35
CA SER A 63 -3.53 9.81 11.32
C SER A 63 -4.67 10.55 10.63
N VAL A 64 -4.37 11.44 9.68
CA VAL A 64 -5.39 12.16 8.88
C VAL A 64 -6.25 11.20 8.05
N TYR A 65 -5.66 10.14 7.50
CA TYR A 65 -6.41 9.12 6.77
C TYR A 65 -7.41 8.40 7.69
N ILE A 66 -6.99 7.96 8.87
CA ILE A 66 -7.87 7.27 9.83
C ILE A 66 -9.00 8.17 10.30
N GLU A 67 -8.70 9.42 10.67
CA GLU A 67 -9.69 10.42 11.11
C GLU A 67 -10.80 10.60 10.06
N LYS A 68 -10.41 10.69 8.77
CA LYS A 68 -11.37 10.87 7.67
C LYS A 68 -12.09 9.59 7.27
N THR A 69 -11.51 8.42 7.55
CA THR A 69 -12.02 7.14 7.06
C THR A 69 -12.95 6.46 8.07
N VAL A 70 -12.76 6.66 9.38
CA VAL A 70 -13.53 5.95 10.43
C VAL A 70 -15.05 6.09 10.26
N ASN A 71 -15.54 7.32 10.00
CA ASN A 71 -16.97 7.58 9.83
C ASN A 71 -17.52 6.90 8.57
N LEU A 72 -16.72 6.80 7.50
CA LEU A 72 -17.11 6.11 6.27
C LEU A 72 -17.17 4.59 6.47
N LEU A 73 -16.24 4.01 7.24
CA LEU A 73 -16.25 2.59 7.57
C LEU A 73 -17.52 2.22 8.31
N ASP A 74 -17.89 2.98 9.34
CA ASP A 74 -19.12 2.76 10.10
C ASP A 74 -20.37 2.91 9.23
N PHE A 75 -20.39 3.90 8.35
CA PHE A 75 -21.49 4.10 7.41
C PHE A 75 -21.70 2.90 6.48
N TYR A 76 -20.65 2.37 5.86
CA TYR A 76 -20.76 1.19 4.99
C TYR A 76 -20.95 -0.11 5.76
N LYS A 77 -20.42 -0.23 6.99
CA LYS A 77 -20.62 -1.38 7.87
C LYS A 77 -22.09 -1.54 8.24
N LYS A 78 -22.77 -0.44 8.62
CA LYS A 78 -24.22 -0.44 8.93
C LYS A 78 -25.10 -0.88 7.75
N GLN A 79 -24.63 -0.68 6.52
CA GLN A 79 -25.31 -1.13 5.30
C GLN A 79 -24.96 -2.55 4.87
N GLY A 80 -24.07 -3.25 5.59
CA GLY A 80 -23.55 -4.56 5.17
C GLY A 80 -22.69 -4.51 3.90
N LYS A 81 -22.19 -3.33 3.52
CA LYS A 81 -21.41 -3.08 2.29
C LYS A 81 -19.90 -2.94 2.54
N LEU A 82 -19.46 -3.04 3.80
CA LEU A 82 -18.06 -3.01 4.14
C LEU A 82 -17.47 -4.43 4.02
N PHE A 83 -16.43 -4.55 3.21
CA PHE A 83 -15.61 -5.76 3.11
C PHE A 83 -14.18 -5.42 3.49
N GLU A 84 -13.63 -6.09 4.49
CA GLU A 84 -12.25 -5.88 4.94
C GLU A 84 -11.30 -6.91 4.32
N VAL A 85 -10.10 -6.47 3.94
CA VAL A 85 -9.02 -7.31 3.42
C VAL A 85 -7.76 -7.01 4.23
N ASP A 86 -7.14 -8.05 4.78
CA ASP A 86 -5.85 -7.95 5.47
C ASP A 86 -4.72 -7.68 4.45
N ALA A 87 -4.25 -6.44 4.41
CA ALA A 87 -3.22 -5.98 3.48
C ALA A 87 -1.78 -6.23 3.98
N SER A 88 -1.61 -6.86 5.14
CA SER A 88 -0.30 -7.31 5.62
C SER A 88 0.19 -8.56 4.88
N LYS A 89 -0.73 -9.32 4.26
CA LYS A 89 -0.43 -10.56 3.53
C LYS A 89 0.30 -10.30 2.20
N ASP A 90 0.80 -11.39 1.62
CA ASP A 90 1.39 -11.41 0.28
C ASP A 90 0.42 -10.87 -0.78
N ILE A 91 0.96 -10.22 -1.81
CA ILE A 91 0.18 -9.54 -2.85
C ILE A 91 -0.79 -10.48 -3.57
N GLU A 92 -0.41 -11.74 -3.81
CA GLU A 92 -1.27 -12.72 -4.48
C GLU A 92 -2.44 -13.14 -3.57
N LYS A 93 -2.20 -13.26 -2.26
CA LYS A 93 -3.27 -13.53 -1.28
C LYS A 93 -4.25 -12.36 -1.19
N VAL A 94 -3.74 -11.12 -1.16
CA VAL A 94 -4.57 -9.91 -1.15
C VAL A 94 -5.40 -9.82 -2.43
N LYS A 95 -4.77 -10.04 -3.59
CA LYS A 95 -5.43 -10.02 -4.91
C LYS A 95 -6.53 -11.07 -5.01
N SER A 96 -6.24 -12.32 -4.60
CA SER A 96 -7.22 -13.40 -4.54
C SER A 96 -8.42 -13.01 -3.67
N LYS A 97 -8.17 -12.47 -2.47
CA LYS A 97 -9.25 -12.07 -1.56
C LYS A 97 -10.14 -10.96 -2.13
N VAL A 98 -9.54 -9.98 -2.81
CA VAL A 98 -10.30 -8.93 -3.51
C VAL A 98 -11.13 -9.55 -4.63
N GLY A 99 -10.57 -10.49 -5.41
CA GLY A 99 -11.28 -11.23 -6.45
C GLY A 99 -12.52 -11.96 -5.92
N GLU A 100 -12.40 -12.68 -4.80
CA GLU A 100 -13.52 -13.34 -4.12
C GLU A 100 -14.64 -12.35 -3.74
N ILE A 101 -14.26 -11.18 -3.19
CA ILE A 101 -15.22 -10.14 -2.80
C ILE A 101 -15.93 -9.59 -4.04
N MET A 102 -15.19 -9.30 -5.12
CA MET A 102 -15.77 -8.78 -6.36
C MET A 102 -16.70 -9.79 -7.03
N ALA A 103 -16.34 -11.08 -7.03
CA ALA A 103 -17.21 -12.15 -7.54
C ALA A 103 -18.53 -12.23 -6.77
N LYS A 104 -18.47 -12.10 -5.42
CA LYS A 104 -19.65 -12.09 -4.55
C LYS A 104 -20.57 -10.89 -4.79
N ILE A 105 -20.01 -9.73 -5.12
CA ILE A 105 -20.78 -8.49 -5.39
C ILE A 105 -21.31 -8.46 -6.83
N GLY A 106 -20.50 -8.90 -7.80
CA GLY A 106 -20.72 -8.65 -9.22
C GLY A 106 -21.41 -9.77 -9.99
N GLY A 107 -21.47 -11.00 -9.48
CA GLY A 107 -21.89 -12.17 -10.26
C GLY A 107 -20.93 -12.44 -11.43
N GLU A 108 -20.06 -13.45 -11.29
CA GLU A 108 -19.27 -14.11 -12.36
C GLU A 108 -18.50 -13.28 -13.41
N LYS A 109 -18.27 -11.97 -13.24
CA LYS A 109 -17.63 -11.13 -14.29
C LYS A 109 -16.18 -10.69 -14.08
N TRP A 110 -15.48 -11.19 -13.06
CA TRP A 110 -14.15 -10.67 -12.65
C TRP A 110 -12.97 -11.64 -12.81
N LEU A 111 -13.11 -12.73 -13.56
CA LEU A 111 -12.06 -13.76 -13.75
C LEU A 111 -11.47 -13.83 -15.17
N HIS A 112 -11.38 -12.71 -15.88
CA HIS A 112 -10.74 -12.64 -17.20
C HIS A 112 -9.63 -11.58 -17.21
#